data_AF-A0A199XTQ3-F1
#
_entry.id   AF-A0A199XTQ3-F1
#
_cell.length_a   1.000
_cell.length_b   1.000
_cell.length_c   1.000
_cell.angle_alpha   90.00
_cell.angle_beta   90.00
_cell.angle_gamma   90.00
#
_symmetry.space_group_name_H-M   'P 1'
#
loop_
_entity.id
_entity.type
_entity.pdbx_description
1 polymer ?
#
loop_
_entity_poly.entity_id
_entity_poly.type
_entity_poly.pdbx_seq_one_letter_code
_entity_poly.pdbx_strand_id
1 'polypeptide(L)'
;MTQDILIINTGVVFLKLKKDQDITIEDVTTLQVINSGFVPVFINDLELASKERATIVVSDGSTSRVELSIRFAPTDTNGSSEFSKFSWNKKELDIVYKKLIRCRN
;
A
#
# COMPACT_ATOMS: atom_id res chain seq x y z
N MET A 1 -5.89 42.83 -0.78
CA MET A 1 -6.34 41.52 -0.26
C MET A 1 -5.70 40.47 -1.15
N THR A 2 -4.43 40.17 -0.90
CA THR A 2 -3.67 39.16 -1.63
C THR A 2 -4.21 37.80 -1.21
N GLN A 3 -4.84 37.08 -2.14
CA GLN A 3 -5.14 35.67 -1.94
C GLN A 3 -3.78 34.97 -1.81
N ASP A 4 -3.46 34.55 -0.59
CA ASP A 4 -2.32 33.66 -0.35
C ASP A 4 -2.55 32.43 -1.24
N ILE A 5 -1.71 32.30 -2.27
CA ILE A 5 -1.68 31.11 -3.10
C ILE A 5 -1.26 30.00 -2.14
N LEU A 6 -2.23 29.19 -1.69
CA LEU A 6 -1.97 27.95 -0.99
C LEU A 6 -1.20 27.05 -1.94
N ILE A 7 0.13 27.06 -1.84
CA ILE A 7 0.99 26.10 -2.53
C ILE A 7 0.77 24.76 -1.83
N ILE A 8 -0.19 23.99 -2.34
CA ILE A 8 -0.45 22.64 -1.87
C ILE A 8 0.63 21.75 -2.49
N ASN A 9 1.69 21.47 -1.74
CA ASN A 9 2.68 20.49 -2.16
C ASN A 9 2.06 19.09 -2.04
N THR A 10 2.07 18.32 -3.13
CA THR A 10 1.67 16.92 -3.11
C THR A 10 2.80 16.05 -3.59
N GLY A 11 3.05 14.93 -2.90
CA GLY A 11 4.08 13.96 -3.27
C GLY A 11 3.49 12.59 -3.52
N VAL A 12 4.00 11.88 -4.53
CA VAL A 12 3.74 10.45 -4.70
C VAL A 12 4.77 9.67 -3.89
N VAL A 13 4.29 8.74 -3.08
CA VAL A 13 5.12 7.87 -2.23
C VAL A 13 4.94 6.43 -2.66
N PHE A 14 6.06 5.73 -2.78
CA PHE A 14 6.13 4.30 -3.06
C PHE A 14 6.67 3.59 -1.83
N LEU A 15 5.88 2.67 -1.28
CA LEU A 15 6.27 1.84 -0.15
C LEU A 15 6.23 0.38 -0.56
N LYS A 16 7.29 -0.36 -0.27
CA LYS A 16 7.38 -1.79 -0.54
C LYS A 16 7.44 -2.56 0.77
N LEU A 17 6.54 -3.52 0.93
CA LEU A 17 6.43 -4.35 2.12
C LEU A 17 6.65 -5.82 1.78
N LYS A 18 7.42 -6.48 2.63
CA LYS A 18 7.75 -7.91 2.51
C LYS A 18 7.38 -8.72 3.75
N LYS A 19 6.79 -8.07 4.75
CA LYS A 19 6.42 -8.64 6.04
C LYS A 19 5.09 -8.05 6.49
N ASP A 20 4.41 -8.77 7.36
CA ASP A 20 3.19 -8.31 8.00
C ASP A 20 3.48 -7.02 8.77
N GLN A 21 2.64 -6.01 8.57
CA GLN A 21 2.84 -4.71 9.17
C GLN A 21 1.52 -3.94 9.24
N ASP A 22 1.35 -3.21 10.33
CA ASP A 22 0.27 -2.24 10.48
C ASP A 22 0.84 -0.83 10.20
N ILE A 23 0.14 -0.06 9.36
CA ILE A 23 0.59 1.24 8.87
C ILE A 23 -0.56 2.23 8.98
N THR A 24 -0.26 3.40 9.55
CA THR A 24 -1.17 4.55 9.53
C THR A 24 -0.59 5.63 8.65
N ILE A 25 -1.37 6.09 7.66
CA ILE A 25 -0.96 7.12 6.71
C ILE A 25 -1.98 8.26 6.76
N GLU A 26 -1.50 9.45 7.09
CA GLU A 26 -2.31 10.67 7.15
C GLU A 26 -2.14 11.52 5.88
N ASP A 27 -3.12 12.39 5.64
CA ASP A 27 -3.19 13.35 4.53
C ASP A 27 -3.11 12.68 3.14
N VAL A 28 -3.76 11.53 2.98
CA VAL A 28 -3.76 10.76 1.73
C VAL A 28 -4.92 11.21 0.84
N THR A 29 -4.61 11.50 -0.42
CA THR A 29 -5.61 11.87 -1.44
C THR A 29 -5.98 10.71 -2.36
N THR A 30 -5.04 9.77 -2.55
CA THR A 30 -5.25 8.54 -3.33
C THR A 30 -4.34 7.45 -2.79
N LEU A 31 -4.81 6.21 -2.72
CA LEU A 31 -4.01 5.06 -2.30
C LEU A 31 -4.37 3.82 -3.11
N GLN A 32 -3.35 3.21 -3.67
CA GLN A 32 -3.42 1.93 -4.37
C GLN A 32 -2.46 0.95 -3.74
N VAL A 33 -2.89 -0.31 -3.72
CA VAL A 33 -2.11 -1.46 -3.25
C VAL A 33 -2.00 -2.45 -4.39
N ILE A 34 -0.81 -3.01 -4.57
CA ILE A 34 -0.49 -3.92 -5.66
C ILE A 34 0.23 -5.12 -5.03
N ASN A 35 -0.38 -6.30 -5.13
CA ASN A 35 0.25 -7.54 -4.71
C ASN A 35 1.23 -8.01 -5.79
N SER A 36 2.48 -7.55 -5.68
CA SER A 36 3.55 -7.97 -6.57
C SER A 36 4.09 -9.37 -6.23
N GLY A 37 3.70 -9.93 -5.08
CA GLY A 37 4.10 -11.25 -4.61
C GLY A 37 3.33 -12.41 -5.24
N PHE A 38 3.71 -13.62 -4.86
CA PHE A 38 3.03 -14.86 -5.28
C PHE A 38 1.94 -15.31 -4.30
N VAL A 39 2.00 -14.86 -3.05
CA VAL A 39 1.03 -15.24 -2.02
C VAL A 39 -0.09 -14.20 -1.95
N PRO A 40 -1.33 -14.60 -1.65
CA PRO A 40 -2.39 -13.66 -1.32
C PRO A 40 -2.01 -12.77 -0.13
N VAL A 41 -2.48 -11.52 -0.17
CA VAL A 41 -2.29 -10.54 0.91
C VAL A 41 -3.66 -10.08 1.39
N PHE A 42 -3.85 -10.06 2.70
CA PHE A 42 -5.04 -9.53 3.34
C PHE A 42 -4.74 -8.11 3.81
N ILE A 43 -5.59 -7.17 3.41
CA ILE A 43 -5.51 -5.74 3.72
C ILE A 43 -6.83 -5.34 4.37
N ASN A 44 -6.85 -5.12 5.68
CA ASN A 44 -8.10 -4.85 6.43
C ASN A 44 -9.22 -5.85 6.09
N ASP A 45 -8.90 -7.14 6.15
CA ASP A 45 -9.79 -8.27 5.80
C ASP A 45 -10.15 -8.40 4.30
N LEU A 46 -9.71 -7.50 3.43
CA LEU A 46 -9.81 -7.65 1.98
C LEU A 46 -8.68 -8.54 1.46
N GLU A 47 -9.04 -9.67 0.84
CA GLU A 47 -8.08 -10.52 0.15
C GLU A 47 -7.70 -9.95 -1.22
N LEU A 48 -6.40 -9.86 -1.47
CA LEU A 48 -5.82 -9.44 -2.74
C LEU A 48 -4.96 -10.58 -3.30
N ALA A 49 -5.40 -11.18 -4.40
CA ALA A 49 -4.70 -12.31 -4.99
C ALA A 49 -3.36 -11.88 -5.62
N SER A 50 -2.53 -12.85 -5.99
CA SER A 50 -1.24 -12.58 -6.61
C SER A 50 -1.41 -11.77 -7.90
N LYS A 51 -0.59 -10.73 -8.07
CA LYS A 51 -0.59 -9.81 -9.22
C LYS A 51 -1.83 -8.92 -9.35
N GLU A 52 -2.73 -8.94 -8.37
CA GLU A 52 -3.87 -8.04 -8.34
C GLU A 52 -3.53 -6.68 -7.75
N ARG A 53 -4.40 -5.71 -8.04
CA ARG A 53 -4.35 -4.36 -7.49
C ARG A 53 -5.71 -3.96 -6.93
N ALA A 54 -5.71 -3.17 -5.88
CA ALA A 54 -6.91 -2.55 -5.33
C ALA A 54 -6.68 -1.07 -5.07
N THR A 55 -7.74 -0.27 -5.23
CA THR A 55 -7.73 1.15 -4.83
C THR A 55 -8.44 1.24 -3.49
N ILE A 56 -7.72 1.69 -2.47
CA ILE A 56 -8.25 1.85 -1.11
C ILE A 56 -8.82 3.25 -0.90
N VAL A 57 -8.15 4.26 -1.47
CA VAL A 57 -8.61 5.66 -1.44
C VAL A 57 -8.73 6.15 -2.87
N VAL A 58 -9.95 6.53 -3.25
CA VAL A 58 -10.27 7.10 -4.56
C VAL A 58 -9.92 8.57 -4.62
N SER A 59 -9.59 9.07 -5.82
CA SER A 59 -9.26 10.47 -6.05
C SER A 59 -10.52 11.34 -6.11
N ASP A 60 -11.13 11.63 -4.96
CA ASP A 60 -12.33 12.48 -4.87
C ASP A 60 -12.02 13.94 -4.48
N GLY A 61 -10.74 14.28 -4.30
CA GLY A 61 -10.27 15.60 -3.89
C GLY A 61 -10.28 15.83 -2.39
N SER A 62 -10.77 14.87 -1.59
CA SER A 62 -10.67 14.87 -0.14
C SER A 62 -9.31 14.35 0.35
N THR A 63 -9.02 14.60 1.63
CA THR A 63 -7.90 13.99 2.33
C THR A 63 -8.40 13.02 3.37
N SER A 64 -7.89 11.80 3.33
CA SER A 64 -8.24 10.71 4.23
C SER A 64 -7.07 10.32 5.13
N ARG A 65 -7.40 9.89 6.35
CA ARG A 65 -6.50 9.10 7.20
C ARG A 65 -6.79 7.62 6.94
N VAL A 66 -5.77 6.86 6.58
CA VAL A 66 -5.89 5.44 6.23
C VAL A 66 -5.11 4.61 7.23
N GLU A 67 -5.77 3.61 7.78
CA GLU A 67 -5.15 2.58 8.62
C GLU A 67 -5.17 1.28 7.83
N LEU A 68 -4.00 0.70 7.59
CA LEU A 68 -3.82 -0.53 6.82
C LEU A 68 -3.22 -1.60 7.74
N SER A 69 -3.94 -2.69 7.95
CA SER A 69 -3.42 -3.92 8.54
C SER A 69 -3.12 -4.92 7.44
N ILE A 70 -1.85 -5.28 7.31
CA ILE A 70 -1.35 -6.07 6.17
C ILE A 70 -0.85 -7.42 6.69
N ARG A 71 -1.47 -8.50 6.21
CA ARG A 71 -1.13 -9.88 6.57
C ARG A 71 -0.91 -10.69 5.31
N PHE A 72 0.25 -11.32 5.17
CA PHE A 72 0.52 -12.22 4.05
C PHE A 72 0.02 -13.63 4.39
N ALA A 73 -0.61 -14.31 3.44
CA ALA A 73 -1.01 -15.70 3.61
C ALA A 73 0.20 -16.59 4.03
N PRO A 74 0.01 -17.54 4.94
CA PRO A 74 1.07 -18.46 5.34
C PRO A 74 1.47 -19.32 4.14
N THR A 75 2.79 -19.40 3.89
CA THR A 75 3.34 -20.35 2.94
C THR A 75 3.66 -21.63 3.70
N ASP A 76 2.65 -22.48 3.93
CA ASP A 76 2.89 -23.77 4.57
C ASP A 76 3.76 -24.64 3.65
N THR A 77 5.04 -24.71 3.99
CA THR A 77 6.04 -25.55 3.36
C THR A 77 5.88 -26.99 3.86
N ASN A 78 4.85 -27.70 3.41
CA ASN A 78 4.71 -29.14 3.67
C ASN A 78 4.37 -29.99 2.43
N GLY A 79 4.41 -29.45 1.19
CA GLY A 79 3.91 -30.23 0.04
C GLY A 79 4.55 -30.08 -1.33
N SER A 80 5.42 -29.11 -1.62
CA SER A 80 5.97 -29.00 -2.98
C SER A 80 7.39 -28.42 -3.02
N SER A 81 8.33 -29.32 -3.30
CA SER A 81 9.75 -29.03 -3.53
C SER A 81 10.00 -28.07 -4.71
N GLU A 82 9.00 -27.76 -5.53
CA GLU A 82 9.12 -26.88 -6.70
C GLU A 82 9.05 -25.38 -6.37
N PHE A 83 8.34 -24.96 -5.32
CA PHE A 83 8.27 -23.54 -4.90
C PHE A 83 9.44 -23.08 -4.01
N SER A 84 10.38 -23.97 -3.69
CA SER A 84 11.58 -23.67 -2.91
C SER A 84 12.56 -22.76 -3.66
N LYS A 85 12.49 -22.70 -5.00
CA LYS A 85 13.44 -21.98 -5.86
C LYS A 85 13.15 -20.48 -6.04
N PHE A 86 11.94 -20.01 -5.74
CA PHE A 86 11.56 -18.60 -5.88
C PHE A 86 11.44 -17.94 -4.50
N SER A 87 12.56 -17.67 -3.83
CA SER A 87 12.56 -17.07 -2.48
C SER A 87 12.39 -15.55 -2.48
N TRP A 88 12.72 -14.85 -3.57
CA TRP A 88 12.87 -13.38 -3.54
C TRP A 88 11.56 -12.60 -3.54
N ASN A 89 10.49 -13.16 -4.14
CA ASN A 89 9.22 -12.46 -4.40
C ASN A 89 7.99 -13.16 -3.77
N LYS A 90 8.17 -13.98 -2.73
CA LYS A 90 7.02 -14.69 -2.13
C LYS A 90 6.03 -13.71 -1.52
N LYS A 91 6.53 -12.85 -0.63
CA LYS A 91 5.78 -11.80 0.07
C LYS A 91 6.24 -10.45 -0.46
N GLU A 92 5.41 -9.81 -1.27
CA GLU A 92 5.71 -8.49 -1.82
C GLU A 92 4.41 -7.72 -2.07
N LEU A 93 4.24 -6.61 -1.35
CA LEU A 93 3.15 -5.67 -1.55
C LEU A 93 3.74 -4.30 -1.83
N ASP A 94 3.34 -3.70 -2.95
CA ASP A 94 3.68 -2.32 -3.28
C ASP A 94 2.47 -1.44 -2.96
N ILE A 95 2.68 -0.41 -2.14
CA ILE A 95 1.69 0.60 -1.80
C ILE A 95 2.11 1.90 -2.45
N VAL A 96 1.23 2.47 -3.27
CA VAL A 96 1.46 3.73 -3.98
C VAL A 96 0.38 4.70 -3.53
N TYR A 97 0.80 5.83 -2.97
CA TYR A 97 -0.16 6.83 -2.50
C TYR A 97 0.30 8.25 -2.76
N LYS A 98 -0.66 9.15 -2.90
CA LYS A 98 -0.42 10.59 -3.05
C LYS A 98 -0.74 11.27 -1.73
N LYS A 99 0.26 11.90 -1.14
CA LYS A 99 0.17 12.59 0.15
C LYS A 99 0.21 14.09 -0.03
N LEU A 100 -0.64 14.81 0.72
CA LEU A 100 -0.58 16.25 0.85
C LEU A 100 0.50 16.61 1.88
N ILE A 101 1.44 17.46 1.46
CA ILE A 101 2.60 17.89 2.24
C ILE A 101 2.31 19.31 2.70
N ARG A 102 2.14 19.48 4.00
CA ARG A 102 2.09 20.80 4.62
C ARG A 102 3.51 21.20 5.00
N CYS A 103 4.09 22.13 4.24
CA CYS A 103 5.30 22.81 4.68
C CYS A 103 4.91 23.75 5.83
N ARG A 104 5.46 23.53 7.03
CA ARG A 104 5.44 24.58 8.06
C ARG A 104 6.46 25.64 7.64
N ASN A 105 6.01 26.89 7.52
CA ASN A 105 6.90 28.05 7.51
C ASN A 105 7.54 28.21 8.89
#